data_AF-A0A8J4R950-F1
#
_entry.id   AF-A0A8J4R950-F1
#
_cell.length_a   1.000
_cell.length_b   1.000
_cell.length_c   1.000
_cell.angle_alpha   90.00
_cell.angle_beta   90.00
_cell.angle_gamma   90.00
#
_symmetry.space_group_name_H-M   'P 1'
#
loop_
_entity.id
_entity.type
_entity.pdbx_description
1 polymer ?
#
loop_
_entity_poly.entity_id
_entity_poly.type
_entity_poly.pdbx_seq_one_letter_code
_entity_poly.pdbx_strand_id
1 'polypeptide(L)'
;MNADNDPTCSLLLQCISLALARSGPVSSSAPLLVCLASALLTEIFPLRHLYTKVRDFSHRNSARLGHDEVKKHLESVLFKEAGAITSVFCNQYISVDVESEGVVENLVWDYSQDIYLGHRQVVLMLRGKENELVGDMGKIAESAFLMVVLFALTVTKHKFNSKSTQETQWDVSVRILVSFSCLEYFRRILLPEYMDTIRGVIVSVQQNESACVSFVESMPSYMGYPAITPFEGMASGVAALVQNLPAGSPAIFYCIHSLVEKGSTLCGDIFAQEVDLLRNRQGDSDACKKILELLLCLISLVDIQSLSYLCAQATSGSAASKGVQKEVNMTSARSTDSLSLTRLNARL
;
A
#
# COMPACT_ATOMS: atom_id res chain seq x y z
N MET A 1 9.61 -6.20 -18.19
CA MET A 1 10.61 -5.80 -19.20
C MET A 1 11.98 -5.83 -18.54
N ASN A 2 12.93 -6.63 -19.05
CA ASN A 2 14.32 -6.61 -18.61
C ASN A 2 15.03 -5.42 -19.29
N ALA A 3 14.87 -4.24 -18.71
CA ALA A 3 15.67 -3.07 -19.04
C ALA A 3 16.85 -3.04 -18.07
N ASP A 4 17.87 -3.85 -18.37
CA ASP A 4 19.12 -3.81 -17.63
C ASP A 4 19.91 -2.59 -18.14
N ASN A 5 19.76 -1.45 -17.43
CA ASN A 5 20.58 -0.24 -17.49
C ASN A 5 21.07 0.23 -18.88
N ASP A 6 20.18 0.54 -19.83
CA ASP A 6 20.57 1.40 -20.97
C ASP A 6 20.61 2.87 -20.52
N PRO A 7 21.79 3.50 -20.42
CA PRO A 7 21.93 4.89 -19.98
C PRO A 7 21.18 5.87 -20.89
N THR A 8 20.97 5.51 -22.16
CA THR A 8 20.21 6.33 -23.12
C THR A 8 18.73 6.37 -22.75
N CYS A 9 18.17 5.22 -22.38
CA CYS A 9 16.78 5.12 -21.94
C CYS A 9 16.55 5.87 -20.61
N SER A 10 17.48 5.74 -19.64
CA SER A 10 17.42 6.47 -18.37
C SER A 10 17.38 7.99 -18.59
N LEU A 11 18.30 8.54 -19.41
CA LEU A 11 18.31 9.98 -19.71
C LEU A 11 17.01 10.45 -20.38
N LEU A 12 16.47 9.67 -21.32
CA LEU A 12 15.21 10.01 -21.99
C LEU A 12 14.03 10.06 -21.01
N LEU A 13 13.91 9.09 -20.11
CA LEU A 13 12.86 9.07 -19.08
C LEU A 13 12.96 10.28 -18.14
N GLN A 14 14.18 10.67 -17.76
CA GLN A 14 14.43 11.86 -16.95
C GLN A 14 14.03 13.15 -17.68
N CYS A 15 14.41 13.28 -18.96
CA CYS A 15 14.08 14.46 -19.76
C CYS A 15 12.57 14.58 -20.01
N ILE A 16 11.91 13.46 -20.38
CA ILE A 16 10.47 13.44 -20.66
C ILE A 16 9.67 13.80 -19.40
N SER A 17 9.99 13.19 -18.26
CA SER A 17 9.27 13.45 -17.00
C SER A 17 9.39 14.91 -16.56
N LEU A 18 10.60 15.49 -16.58
CA LEU A 18 10.82 16.90 -16.26
C LEU A 18 10.15 17.86 -17.25
N ALA A 19 10.24 17.57 -18.55
CA ALA A 19 9.60 18.39 -19.57
C ALA A 19 8.09 18.40 -19.36
N LEU A 20 7.46 17.23 -19.17
CA LEU A 20 6.02 17.12 -18.98
C LEU A 20 5.55 17.81 -17.69
N ALA A 21 6.30 17.67 -16.58
CA ALA A 21 6.00 18.37 -15.33
C ALA A 21 5.97 19.90 -15.48
N ARG A 22 6.73 20.46 -16.42
CA ARG A 22 6.88 21.91 -16.63
C ARG A 22 6.12 22.45 -17.84
N SER A 23 5.53 21.59 -18.67
CA SER A 23 4.92 21.98 -19.95
C SER A 23 3.44 22.35 -19.87
N GLY A 24 2.83 22.36 -18.67
CA GLY A 24 1.41 22.60 -18.51
C GLY A 24 0.55 21.42 -19.01
N PRO A 25 -0.70 21.64 -19.43
CA PRO A 25 -1.56 20.57 -19.93
C PRO A 25 -0.98 19.95 -21.21
N VAL A 26 -0.73 18.64 -21.18
CA VAL A 26 -0.26 17.86 -22.33
C VAL A 26 -1.36 16.89 -22.75
N SER A 27 -1.51 16.68 -24.07
CA SER A 27 -2.44 15.68 -24.61
C SER A 27 -2.19 14.31 -23.98
N SER A 28 -3.26 13.54 -23.75
CA SER A 28 -3.12 12.18 -23.26
C SER A 28 -2.53 11.27 -24.33
N SER A 29 -1.64 10.36 -23.91
CA SER A 29 -1.03 9.37 -24.79
C SER A 29 -0.59 8.16 -23.98
N ALA A 30 -1.01 6.96 -24.38
CA ALA A 30 -0.66 5.71 -23.72
C ALA A 30 0.87 5.49 -23.59
N PRO A 31 1.68 5.68 -24.66
CA PRO A 31 3.14 5.64 -24.54
C PRO A 31 3.71 6.64 -23.52
N LEU A 32 3.17 7.86 -23.46
CA LEU A 32 3.64 8.86 -22.49
C LEU A 32 3.29 8.44 -21.06
N LEU A 33 2.12 7.86 -20.84
CA LEU A 33 1.72 7.34 -19.54
C LEU A 33 2.66 6.23 -19.06
N VAL A 34 3.00 5.27 -19.94
CA VAL A 34 3.94 4.19 -19.62
C VAL A 34 5.36 4.71 -19.37
N CYS A 35 5.80 5.71 -20.14
CA CYS A 35 7.08 6.38 -19.90
C CYS A 35 7.10 7.10 -18.55
N LEU A 36 6.03 7.81 -18.18
CA LEU A 36 5.92 8.47 -16.88
C LEU A 36 5.91 7.47 -15.73
N ALA A 37 5.16 6.36 -15.87
CA ALA A 37 5.19 5.27 -14.90
C ALA A 37 6.62 4.73 -14.75
N SER A 38 7.29 4.40 -15.86
CA SER A 38 8.66 3.89 -15.84
C SER A 38 9.61 4.87 -15.16
N ALA A 39 9.56 6.16 -15.54
CA ALA A 39 10.37 7.20 -14.93
C ALA A 39 10.14 7.29 -13.40
N LEU A 40 8.88 7.28 -12.96
CA LEU A 40 8.55 7.33 -11.52
C LEU A 40 9.16 6.15 -10.76
N LEU A 41 9.04 4.94 -11.31
CA LEU A 41 9.41 3.71 -10.61
C LEU A 41 10.91 3.36 -10.73
N THR A 42 11.62 3.89 -11.73
CA THR A 42 13.06 3.59 -11.94
C THR A 42 14.00 4.77 -11.75
N GLU A 43 13.57 6.00 -12.07
CA GLU A 43 14.44 7.18 -12.03
C GLU A 43 14.13 8.09 -10.83
N ILE A 44 12.84 8.39 -10.57
CA ILE A 44 12.45 9.29 -9.47
C ILE A 44 12.47 8.54 -8.13
N PHE A 45 11.95 7.32 -8.10
CA PHE A 45 11.96 6.46 -6.91
C PHE A 45 12.74 5.16 -7.17
N PRO A 46 14.08 5.23 -7.30
CA PRO A 46 14.93 4.11 -7.73
C PRO A 46 15.15 3.04 -6.64
N LEU A 47 14.18 2.82 -5.74
CA LEU A 47 14.32 1.98 -4.56
C LEU A 47 14.68 0.53 -4.89
N ARG A 48 14.09 -0.04 -5.95
CA ARG A 48 14.45 -1.39 -6.41
C ARG A 48 15.93 -1.50 -6.76
N HIS A 49 16.46 -0.52 -7.49
CA HIS A 49 17.88 -0.47 -7.84
C HIS A 49 18.75 -0.29 -6.61
N LEU A 50 18.41 0.67 -5.75
CA LEU A 50 19.16 0.98 -4.53
C LEU A 50 19.22 -0.23 -3.58
N TYR A 51 18.10 -0.92 -3.36
CA TYR A 51 18.06 -2.10 -2.50
C TYR A 51 18.89 -3.26 -3.05
N THR A 52 18.81 -3.54 -4.35
CA THR A 52 19.65 -4.55 -5.00
C THR A 52 21.14 -4.21 -4.85
N LYS A 53 21.50 -2.94 -5.09
CA LYS A 53 22.88 -2.48 -4.98
C LYS A 53 23.45 -2.61 -3.56
N VAL A 54 22.63 -2.30 -2.54
CA VAL A 54 23.01 -2.49 -1.14
C VAL A 54 23.25 -3.96 -0.80
N ARG A 55 22.45 -4.87 -1.37
CA ARG A 55 22.65 -6.31 -1.19
C ARG A 55 23.99 -6.76 -1.80
N ASP A 56 24.35 -6.23 -2.96
CA ASP A 56 25.63 -6.53 -3.62
C ASP A 56 26.84 -5.95 -2.87
N PHE A 57 26.66 -4.83 -2.16
CA PHE A 57 27.72 -4.22 -1.32
C PHE A 57 28.14 -5.07 -0.13
N SER A 58 27.32 -6.00 0.36
CA SER A 58 27.69 -6.87 1.50
C SER A 58 28.96 -7.70 1.23
N HIS A 59 29.36 -7.86 -0.04
CA HIS A 59 30.59 -8.57 -0.44
C HIS A 59 31.82 -7.68 -0.71
N ARG A 60 31.72 -6.34 -0.75
CA ARG A 60 32.86 -5.42 -0.98
C ARG A 60 32.73 -4.15 -0.15
N ASN A 61 33.82 -3.62 0.40
CA ASN A 61 33.91 -2.37 1.18
C ASN A 61 33.42 -1.11 0.41
N SER A 62 32.13 -1.01 0.11
CA SER A 62 31.53 -0.04 -0.82
C SER A 62 30.36 0.74 -0.22
N ALA A 63 30.14 0.65 1.10
CA ALA A 63 29.04 1.34 1.78
C ALA A 63 29.05 2.87 1.56
N ARG A 64 30.24 3.49 1.49
CA ARG A 64 30.39 4.94 1.20
C ARG A 64 29.84 5.36 -0.17
N LEU A 65 29.97 4.52 -1.20
CA LEU A 65 29.48 4.82 -2.55
C LEU A 65 27.95 4.86 -2.61
N GLY A 66 27.27 4.04 -1.81
CA GLY A 66 25.81 4.05 -1.71
C GLY A 66 25.26 5.32 -1.05
N HIS A 67 25.94 5.82 -0.01
CA HIS A 67 25.57 7.06 0.66
C HIS A 67 25.60 8.28 -0.26
N ASP A 68 26.71 8.49 -0.96
CA ASP A 68 26.86 9.67 -1.83
C ASP A 68 25.84 9.68 -2.98
N GLU A 69 25.49 8.50 -3.50
CA GLU A 69 24.49 8.35 -4.56
C GLU A 69 23.07 8.67 -4.08
N VAL A 70 22.65 8.09 -2.96
CA VAL A 70 21.30 8.33 -2.39
C VAL A 70 21.15 9.81 -2.02
N LYS A 71 22.18 10.41 -1.43
CA LYS A 71 22.16 11.83 -1.05
C LYS A 71 22.11 12.74 -2.28
N LYS A 72 22.91 12.46 -3.30
CA LYS A 72 22.86 13.17 -4.58
C LYS A 72 21.48 13.06 -5.23
N HIS A 73 20.84 11.90 -5.13
CA HIS A 73 19.49 11.70 -5.66
C HIS A 73 18.45 12.55 -4.93
N LEU A 74 18.46 12.57 -3.60
CA LEU A 74 17.57 13.41 -2.79
C LEU A 74 17.73 14.91 -3.11
N GLU A 75 18.93 15.34 -3.47
CA GLU A 75 19.21 16.73 -3.86
C GLU A 75 18.90 17.03 -5.34
N SER A 76 18.63 16.00 -6.15
CA SER A 76 18.40 16.12 -7.59
C SER A 76 17.12 16.88 -7.93
N VAL A 77 17.11 17.49 -9.11
CA VAL A 77 15.92 18.18 -9.64
C VAL A 77 14.78 17.19 -9.87
N LEU A 78 15.09 15.97 -10.30
CA LEU A 78 14.09 14.93 -10.54
C LEU A 78 13.31 14.58 -9.28
N PHE A 79 14.02 14.34 -8.17
CA PHE A 79 13.38 14.02 -6.90
C PHE A 79 12.57 15.20 -6.36
N LYS A 80 13.09 16.43 -6.49
CA LYS A 80 12.37 17.65 -6.07
C LYS A 80 11.12 17.96 -6.90
N GLU A 81 11.01 17.42 -8.10
CA GLU A 81 9.85 17.58 -9.00
C GLU A 81 8.91 16.35 -8.94
N ALA A 82 9.15 15.40 -8.03
CA ALA A 82 8.41 14.15 -7.94
C ALA A 82 6.89 14.36 -7.82
N GLY A 83 6.46 15.37 -7.05
CA GLY A 83 5.05 15.73 -6.91
C GLY A 83 4.43 16.22 -8.22
N ALA A 84 5.11 17.11 -8.93
CA ALA A 84 4.64 17.63 -10.23
C ALA A 84 4.56 16.51 -11.28
N ILE A 85 5.59 15.65 -11.35
CA ILE A 85 5.63 14.51 -12.26
C ILE A 85 4.50 13.53 -11.94
N THR A 86 4.29 13.19 -10.67
CA THR A 86 3.18 12.33 -10.21
C THR A 86 1.83 12.92 -10.60
N SER A 87 1.66 14.23 -10.46
CA SER A 87 0.42 14.90 -10.87
C SER A 87 0.14 14.74 -12.36
N VAL A 88 1.15 14.93 -13.21
CA VAL A 88 0.98 14.77 -14.66
C VAL A 88 0.67 13.32 -15.01
N PHE A 89 1.34 12.38 -14.36
CA PHE A 89 1.07 10.95 -14.49
C PHE A 89 -0.39 10.58 -14.16
N CYS A 90 -0.91 11.02 -13.01
CA CYS A 90 -2.31 10.80 -12.63
C CYS A 90 -3.30 11.45 -13.60
N ASN A 91 -2.98 12.64 -14.13
CA ASN A 91 -3.83 13.30 -15.12
C ASN A 91 -3.87 12.56 -16.45
N GLN A 92 -2.74 12.01 -16.91
CA GLN A 92 -2.65 11.20 -18.12
C GLN A 92 -3.48 9.92 -17.99
N TYR A 93 -3.47 9.28 -16.82
CA TYR A 93 -4.18 8.03 -16.55
C TYR A 93 -5.69 8.10 -16.81
N ILE A 94 -6.34 9.22 -16.48
CA ILE A 94 -7.81 9.38 -16.63
C ILE A 94 -8.26 9.36 -18.11
N SER A 95 -7.34 9.62 -19.05
CA SER A 95 -7.65 9.92 -20.45
C SER A 95 -7.03 8.93 -21.44
N VAL A 96 -6.66 7.72 -20.99
CA VAL A 96 -6.15 6.63 -21.83
C VAL A 96 -7.16 5.47 -21.92
N ASP A 97 -6.85 4.46 -22.73
CA ASP A 97 -7.65 3.25 -22.87
C ASP A 97 -7.44 2.26 -21.70
N VAL A 98 -8.39 1.34 -21.53
CA VAL A 98 -8.42 0.36 -20.42
C VAL A 98 -7.21 -0.60 -20.41
N GLU A 99 -6.65 -0.93 -21.58
CA GLU A 99 -5.47 -1.79 -21.66
C GLU A 99 -4.27 -1.06 -21.07
N SER A 100 -4.06 0.19 -21.48
CA SER A 100 -3.01 1.07 -20.96
C SER A 100 -3.16 1.36 -19.45
N GLU A 101 -4.40 1.56 -18.98
CA GLU A 101 -4.69 1.69 -17.53
C GLU A 101 -4.19 0.45 -16.77
N GLY A 102 -4.56 -0.75 -17.23
CA GLY A 102 -4.19 -2.01 -16.58
C GLY A 102 -2.69 -2.24 -16.54
N VAL A 103 -1.97 -1.91 -17.62
CA VAL A 103 -0.50 -2.02 -17.65
C VAL A 103 0.14 -1.16 -16.57
N VAL A 104 -0.29 0.10 -16.46
CA VAL A 104 0.30 1.08 -15.55
C VAL A 104 -0.08 0.80 -14.10
N GLU A 105 -1.31 0.35 -13.87
CA GLU A 105 -1.75 -0.16 -12.58
C GLU A 105 -0.85 -1.29 -12.09
N ASN A 106 -0.64 -2.32 -12.92
CA ASN A 106 0.24 -3.44 -12.58
C ASN A 106 1.64 -2.97 -12.21
N LEU A 107 2.23 -2.04 -12.98
CA LEU A 107 3.56 -1.50 -12.69
C LEU A 107 3.64 -0.87 -11.30
N VAL A 108 2.63 -0.08 -10.89
CA VAL A 108 2.62 0.59 -9.58
C VAL A 108 2.37 -0.40 -8.43
N TRP A 109 1.48 -1.37 -8.62
CA TRP A 109 1.19 -2.38 -7.61
C TRP A 109 2.37 -3.34 -7.40
N ASP A 110 2.99 -3.82 -8.47
CA ASP A 110 4.18 -4.67 -8.42
C ASP A 110 5.35 -3.93 -7.75
N TYR A 111 5.52 -2.65 -8.09
CA TYR A 111 6.54 -1.81 -7.46
C TYR A 111 6.34 -1.68 -5.94
N SER A 112 5.09 -1.60 -5.48
CA SER A 112 4.78 -1.53 -4.04
C SER A 112 5.24 -2.80 -3.30
N GLN A 113 5.06 -3.97 -3.92
CA GLN A 113 5.53 -5.25 -3.38
C GLN A 113 7.06 -5.34 -3.40
N ASP A 114 7.70 -4.92 -4.50
CA ASP A 114 9.16 -4.91 -4.66
C ASP A 114 9.83 -4.03 -3.59
N ILE A 115 9.32 -2.81 -3.37
CA ILE A 115 9.83 -1.92 -2.32
C ILE A 115 9.71 -2.57 -0.97
N TYR A 116 8.54 -3.14 -0.65
CA TYR A 116 8.31 -3.77 0.64
C TYR A 116 9.33 -4.86 0.93
N LEU A 117 9.52 -5.81 0.00
CA LEU A 117 10.46 -6.90 0.17
C LEU A 117 11.91 -6.40 0.24
N GLY A 118 12.29 -5.49 -0.66
CA GLY A 118 13.65 -4.95 -0.74
C GLY A 118 14.02 -4.12 0.49
N HIS A 119 13.14 -3.21 0.91
CA HIS A 119 13.38 -2.35 2.06
C HIS A 119 13.57 -3.16 3.34
N ARG A 120 12.71 -4.17 3.55
CA ARG A 120 12.78 -5.00 4.76
C ARG A 120 14.11 -5.74 4.87
N GLN A 121 14.58 -6.32 3.78
CA GLN A 121 15.87 -7.00 3.73
C GLN A 121 17.03 -6.03 4.00
N VAL A 122 17.02 -4.86 3.36
CA VAL A 122 18.07 -3.85 3.51
C VAL A 122 18.13 -3.27 4.92
N VAL A 123 16.98 -2.94 5.53
CA VAL A 123 16.93 -2.45 6.91
C VAL A 123 17.52 -3.47 7.89
N LEU A 124 17.21 -4.75 7.71
CA LEU A 124 17.78 -5.82 8.54
C LEU A 124 19.29 -5.95 8.36
N MET A 125 19.78 -5.92 7.12
CA MET A 125 21.21 -6.00 6.81
C MET A 125 22.02 -4.82 7.36
N LEU A 126 21.45 -3.62 7.31
CA LEU A 126 22.11 -2.38 7.71
C LEU A 126 21.87 -1.98 9.18
N ARG A 127 21.03 -2.73 9.91
CA ARG A 127 20.63 -2.43 11.29
C ARG A 127 21.86 -2.19 12.18
N GLY A 128 21.95 -0.99 12.75
CA GLY A 128 23.03 -0.63 13.69
C GLY A 128 24.39 -0.35 13.04
N LYS A 129 24.49 -0.40 11.71
CA LYS A 129 25.73 -0.12 10.95
C LYS A 129 25.62 1.18 10.14
N GLU A 130 24.57 1.31 9.33
CA GLU A 130 24.40 2.39 8.35
C GLU A 130 23.04 3.09 8.51
N ASN A 131 22.78 3.58 9.72
CA ASN A 131 21.47 4.18 10.07
C ASN A 131 21.14 5.42 9.23
N GLU A 132 22.15 6.20 8.82
CA GLU A 132 21.95 7.38 7.94
C GLU A 132 21.49 6.96 6.54
N LEU A 133 22.09 5.93 5.94
CA LEU A 133 21.69 5.41 4.62
C LEU A 133 20.25 4.91 4.64
N VAL A 134 19.90 4.16 5.69
CA VAL A 134 18.52 3.67 5.91
C VAL A 134 17.55 4.84 6.05
N GLY A 135 17.94 5.90 6.77
CA GLY A 135 17.14 7.11 6.93
C GLY A 135 16.92 7.83 5.60
N ASP A 136 17.95 8.00 4.79
CA ASP A 136 17.88 8.68 3.49
C ASP A 136 17.10 7.87 2.45
N MET A 137 17.30 6.55 2.38
CA MET A 137 16.42 5.68 1.57
C MET A 137 14.98 5.71 2.07
N GLY A 138 14.77 5.84 3.37
CA GLY A 138 13.45 6.01 3.98
C GLY A 138 12.72 7.24 3.45
N LYS A 139 13.42 8.36 3.22
CA LYS A 139 12.82 9.57 2.61
C LYS A 139 12.32 9.32 1.19
N ILE A 140 13.11 8.59 0.39
CA ILE A 140 12.69 8.19 -0.97
C ILE A 140 11.46 7.28 -0.90
N ALA A 141 11.44 6.33 0.04
CA ALA A 141 10.32 5.43 0.24
C ALA A 141 9.05 6.12 0.74
N GLU A 142 9.17 7.15 1.59
CA GLU A 142 8.06 8.00 1.99
C GLU A 142 7.47 8.76 0.79
N SER A 143 8.29 9.35 -0.07
CA SER A 143 7.81 10.01 -1.28
C SER A 143 7.20 9.00 -2.26
N ALA A 144 7.77 7.81 -2.41
CA ALA A 144 7.18 6.74 -3.20
C ALA A 144 5.79 6.33 -2.66
N PHE A 145 5.63 6.23 -1.34
CA PHE A 145 4.34 5.98 -0.70
C PHE A 145 3.31 7.06 -1.04
N LEU A 146 3.69 8.34 -0.95
CA LEU A 146 2.81 9.44 -1.34
C LEU A 146 2.37 9.36 -2.81
N MET A 147 3.27 8.97 -3.72
CA MET A 147 2.93 8.75 -5.13
C MET A 147 1.90 7.61 -5.29
N VAL A 148 2.10 6.48 -4.60
CA VAL A 148 1.17 5.35 -4.65
C VAL A 148 -0.20 5.73 -4.08
N VAL A 149 -0.25 6.54 -3.02
CA VAL A 149 -1.51 7.04 -2.46
C VAL A 149 -2.24 7.94 -3.45
N LEU A 150 -1.54 8.86 -4.13
CA LEU A 150 -2.14 9.72 -5.16
C LEU A 150 -2.68 8.92 -6.34
N PHE A 151 -1.90 7.95 -6.79
CA PHE A 151 -2.29 7.10 -7.89
C PHE A 151 -3.50 6.24 -7.51
N ALA A 152 -3.48 5.60 -6.34
CA ALA A 152 -4.62 4.82 -5.85
C ALA A 152 -5.89 5.66 -5.71
N LEU A 153 -5.80 6.89 -5.16
CA LEU A 153 -6.95 7.80 -5.09
C LEU A 153 -7.49 8.12 -6.49
N THR A 154 -6.61 8.35 -7.46
CA THR A 154 -6.97 8.64 -8.86
C THR A 154 -7.66 7.45 -9.50
N VAL A 155 -7.09 6.24 -9.35
CA VAL A 155 -7.65 4.97 -9.82
C VAL A 155 -9.03 4.73 -9.22
N THR A 156 -9.18 4.89 -7.90
CA THR A 156 -10.48 4.73 -7.21
C THR A 156 -11.50 5.73 -7.75
N LYS A 157 -11.16 7.02 -7.83
CA LYS A 157 -12.07 8.05 -8.36
C LYS A 157 -12.47 7.78 -9.81
N HIS A 158 -11.54 7.34 -10.65
CA HIS A 158 -11.80 7.07 -12.06
C HIS A 158 -12.67 5.82 -12.22
N LYS A 159 -12.22 4.68 -11.69
CA LYS A 159 -12.91 3.40 -11.88
C LYS A 159 -14.25 3.34 -11.17
N PHE A 160 -14.40 3.92 -9.98
CA PHE A 160 -15.65 3.80 -9.22
C PHE A 160 -16.76 4.74 -9.72
N ASN A 161 -16.38 5.84 -10.37
CA ASN A 161 -17.34 6.76 -11.00
C ASN A 161 -17.61 6.43 -12.47
N SER A 162 -16.73 5.65 -13.10
CA SER A 162 -16.93 5.18 -14.48
C SER A 162 -17.95 4.04 -14.56
N LYS A 163 -18.38 3.69 -15.78
CA LYS A 163 -19.22 2.50 -16.05
C LYS A 163 -18.44 1.18 -15.92
N SER A 164 -17.43 1.10 -15.04
CA SER A 164 -16.65 -0.12 -14.83
C SER A 164 -17.54 -1.24 -14.32
N THR A 165 -17.19 -2.49 -14.62
CA THR A 165 -17.86 -3.65 -14.00
C THR A 165 -17.54 -3.73 -12.52
N GLN A 166 -18.47 -4.31 -11.74
CA GLN A 166 -18.28 -4.52 -10.30
C GLN A 166 -17.07 -5.44 -10.02
N GLU A 167 -16.80 -6.39 -10.91
CA GLU A 167 -15.65 -7.29 -10.85
C GLU A 167 -14.31 -6.54 -10.94
N THR A 168 -14.19 -5.59 -11.87
CA THR A 168 -13.01 -4.72 -11.97
C THR A 168 -12.83 -3.86 -10.72
N GLN A 169 -13.93 -3.38 -10.12
CA GLN A 169 -13.86 -2.60 -8.87
C GLN A 169 -13.31 -3.45 -7.72
N TRP A 170 -13.73 -4.70 -7.60
CA TRP A 170 -13.22 -5.61 -6.57
C TRP A 170 -11.73 -5.91 -6.74
N ASP A 171 -11.30 -6.30 -7.94
CA ASP A 171 -9.88 -6.61 -8.23
C ASP A 171 -8.98 -5.41 -7.92
N VAL A 172 -9.36 -4.22 -8.42
CA VAL A 172 -8.62 -2.98 -8.15
C VAL A 172 -8.61 -2.63 -6.66
N SER A 173 -9.72 -2.83 -5.95
CA SER A 173 -9.79 -2.57 -4.52
C SER A 173 -8.83 -3.47 -3.73
N VAL A 174 -8.81 -4.77 -4.05
CA VAL A 174 -7.90 -5.73 -3.43
C VAL A 174 -6.46 -5.31 -3.68
N ARG A 175 -6.09 -4.96 -4.92
CA ARG A 175 -4.72 -4.53 -5.26
C ARG A 175 -4.30 -3.25 -4.54
N ILE A 176 -5.20 -2.28 -4.40
CA ILE A 176 -4.94 -1.05 -3.63
C ILE A 176 -4.69 -1.38 -2.17
N LEU A 177 -5.54 -2.20 -1.55
CA LEU A 177 -5.37 -2.58 -0.15
C LEU A 177 -4.08 -3.39 0.09
N VAL A 178 -3.72 -4.30 -0.81
CA VAL A 178 -2.44 -5.03 -0.76
C VAL A 178 -1.27 -4.04 -0.87
N SER A 179 -1.31 -3.13 -1.84
CA SER A 179 -0.26 -2.12 -2.04
C SER A 179 -0.10 -1.19 -0.84
N PHE A 180 -1.20 -0.76 -0.22
CA PHE A 180 -1.18 0.04 1.01
C PHE A 180 -0.60 -0.76 2.18
N SER A 181 -0.91 -2.05 2.28
CA SER A 181 -0.34 -2.93 3.30
C SER A 181 1.18 -3.09 3.13
N CYS A 182 1.67 -3.14 1.88
CA CYS A 182 3.10 -3.14 1.59
C CYS A 182 3.80 -1.83 2.03
N LEU A 183 3.12 -0.69 2.00
CA LEU A 183 3.75 0.61 2.22
C LEU A 183 3.40 1.27 3.55
N GLU A 184 2.51 0.67 4.35
CA GLU A 184 2.04 1.19 5.65
C GLU A 184 3.20 1.55 6.59
N TYR A 185 4.31 0.82 6.50
CA TYR A 185 5.51 1.12 7.28
C TYR A 185 6.07 2.54 7.03
N PHE A 186 5.95 3.05 5.80
CA PHE A 186 6.41 4.39 5.44
C PHE A 186 5.42 5.49 5.83
N ARG A 187 4.24 5.12 6.37
CA ARG A 187 3.23 6.08 6.80
C ARG A 187 3.67 6.79 8.08
N ARG A 188 4.43 7.87 7.92
CA ARG A 188 4.83 8.77 9.02
C ARG A 188 3.88 9.94 9.24
N ILE A 189 2.92 10.13 8.32
CA ILE A 189 1.98 11.25 8.30
C ILE A 189 0.55 10.74 8.12
N LEU A 190 -0.40 11.37 8.81
CA LEU A 190 -1.83 11.18 8.56
C LEU A 190 -2.23 11.90 7.27
N LEU A 191 -2.63 11.13 6.27
CA LEU A 191 -3.06 11.64 4.96
C LEU A 191 -4.57 11.39 4.81
N PRO A 192 -5.40 12.44 4.74
CA PRO A 192 -6.82 12.29 4.44
C PRO A 192 -7.07 11.49 3.17
N GLU A 193 -6.26 11.69 2.14
CA GLU A 193 -6.34 11.02 0.83
C GLU A 193 -6.16 9.50 0.96
N TYR A 194 -5.26 9.06 1.83
CA TYR A 194 -5.07 7.64 2.17
C TYR A 194 -6.34 7.07 2.82
N MET A 195 -6.87 7.77 3.82
CA MET A 195 -8.08 7.35 4.53
C MET A 195 -9.32 7.36 3.63
N ASP A 196 -9.46 8.35 2.75
CA ASP A 196 -10.55 8.47 1.79
C ASP A 196 -10.50 7.32 0.78
N THR A 197 -9.29 6.99 0.28
CA THR A 197 -9.08 5.85 -0.61
C THR A 197 -9.44 4.54 0.09
N ILE A 198 -8.95 4.31 1.31
CA ILE A 198 -9.29 3.14 2.13
C ILE A 198 -10.80 3.01 2.29
N ARG A 199 -11.49 4.07 2.69
CA ARG A 199 -12.94 4.04 2.87
C ARG A 199 -13.66 3.71 1.55
N GLY A 200 -13.20 4.26 0.44
CA GLY A 200 -13.74 3.95 -0.89
C GLY A 200 -13.60 2.48 -1.25
N VAL A 201 -12.40 1.91 -1.15
CA VAL A 201 -12.13 0.53 -1.57
C VAL A 201 -12.67 -0.51 -0.59
N ILE A 202 -12.67 -0.25 0.73
CA ILE A 202 -13.24 -1.16 1.74
C ILE A 202 -14.73 -1.41 1.47
N VAL A 203 -15.47 -0.36 1.10
CA VAL A 203 -16.91 -0.49 0.79
C VAL A 203 -17.15 -1.44 -0.39
N SER A 204 -16.23 -1.49 -1.34
CA SER A 204 -16.30 -2.42 -2.47
C SER A 204 -15.95 -3.85 -2.05
N VAL A 205 -14.85 -4.03 -1.31
CA VAL A 205 -14.36 -5.36 -0.90
C VAL A 205 -15.31 -6.06 0.06
N GLN A 206 -15.87 -5.35 1.05
CA GLN A 206 -16.79 -5.94 2.04
C GLN A 206 -18.09 -6.50 1.41
N GLN A 207 -18.42 -6.10 0.18
CA GLN A 207 -19.59 -6.63 -0.54
C GLN A 207 -19.30 -7.97 -1.24
N ASN A 208 -18.05 -8.44 -1.25
CA ASN A 208 -17.65 -9.66 -1.93
C ASN A 208 -16.71 -10.51 -1.04
N GLU A 209 -17.22 -11.66 -0.59
CA GLU A 209 -16.47 -12.58 0.27
C GLU A 209 -15.17 -13.08 -0.38
N SER A 210 -15.16 -13.35 -1.68
CA SER A 210 -13.96 -13.78 -2.42
C SER A 210 -12.91 -12.67 -2.49
N ALA A 211 -13.32 -11.39 -2.58
CA ALA A 211 -12.42 -10.25 -2.55
C ALA A 211 -11.80 -10.07 -1.16
N CYS A 212 -12.58 -10.25 -0.09
CA CYS A 212 -12.05 -10.27 1.28
C CYS A 212 -11.01 -11.38 1.49
N VAL A 213 -11.30 -12.60 1.03
CA VAL A 213 -10.36 -13.73 1.10
C VAL A 213 -9.10 -13.43 0.30
N SER A 214 -9.26 -13.00 -0.96
CA SER A 214 -8.14 -12.67 -1.85
C SER A 214 -7.24 -11.58 -1.26
N PHE A 215 -7.81 -10.56 -0.62
CA PHE A 215 -7.03 -9.54 0.08
C PHE A 215 -6.16 -10.16 1.17
N VAL A 216 -6.75 -10.92 2.11
CA VAL A 216 -6.00 -11.48 3.25
C VAL A 216 -4.90 -12.45 2.80
N GLU A 217 -5.18 -13.28 1.78
CA GLU A 217 -4.17 -14.17 1.19
C GLU A 217 -3.02 -13.40 0.57
N SER A 218 -3.34 -12.33 -0.17
CA SER A 218 -2.37 -11.53 -0.91
C SER A 218 -1.62 -10.52 -0.03
N MET A 219 -2.01 -10.34 1.24
CA MET A 219 -1.29 -9.47 2.16
C MET A 219 0.14 -9.98 2.39
N PRO A 220 1.14 -9.09 2.32
CA PRO A 220 2.52 -9.48 2.49
C PRO A 220 2.79 -10.06 3.89
N SER A 221 3.75 -10.99 3.97
CA SER A 221 4.19 -11.58 5.24
C SER A 221 5.19 -10.65 5.94
N TYR A 222 4.89 -10.24 7.18
CA TYR A 222 5.71 -9.32 8.00
C TYR A 222 6.88 -9.98 8.73
N MET A 223 7.26 -11.21 8.35
CA MET A 223 8.32 -12.00 8.99
C MET A 223 9.67 -11.27 9.11
N GLY A 224 10.40 -11.51 10.19
CA GLY A 224 11.73 -10.91 10.39
C GLY A 224 11.75 -9.39 10.65
N TYR A 225 10.64 -8.76 11.04
CA TYR A 225 10.65 -7.36 11.47
C TYR A 225 10.62 -7.24 13.00
N PRO A 226 11.52 -6.45 13.63
CA PRO A 226 11.55 -6.32 15.09
C PRO A 226 10.46 -5.41 15.65
N ALA A 227 9.63 -4.78 14.82
CA ALA A 227 8.54 -3.91 15.28
C ALA A 227 7.17 -4.44 14.87
N ILE A 228 6.21 -4.33 15.79
CA ILE A 228 4.85 -4.87 15.67
C ILE A 228 3.90 -3.97 14.85
N THR A 229 4.29 -2.72 14.56
CA THR A 229 3.41 -1.73 13.93
C THR A 229 2.82 -2.17 12.58
N PRO A 230 3.54 -2.87 11.68
CA PRO A 230 2.94 -3.36 10.44
C PRO A 230 1.90 -4.47 10.69
N PHE A 231 2.13 -5.31 11.70
CA PHE A 231 1.18 -6.34 12.12
C PHE A 231 -0.07 -5.73 12.75
N GLU A 232 0.07 -4.69 13.57
CA GLU A 232 -1.04 -3.93 14.15
C GLU A 232 -1.90 -3.24 13.07
N GLY A 233 -1.25 -2.61 12.07
CA GLY A 233 -1.94 -2.04 10.92
C GLY A 233 -2.74 -3.10 10.13
N MET A 234 -2.14 -4.27 9.89
CA MET A 234 -2.83 -5.41 9.27
C MET A 234 -4.02 -5.88 10.11
N ALA A 235 -3.82 -6.08 11.42
CA ALA A 235 -4.88 -6.51 12.32
C ALA A 235 -6.05 -5.52 12.34
N SER A 236 -5.76 -4.22 12.39
CA SER A 236 -6.76 -3.16 12.32
C SER A 236 -7.52 -3.17 10.99
N GLY A 237 -6.81 -3.33 9.86
CA GLY A 237 -7.43 -3.41 8.53
C GLY A 237 -8.34 -4.63 8.37
N VAL A 238 -7.89 -5.81 8.80
CA VAL A 238 -8.70 -7.03 8.82
C VAL A 238 -9.90 -6.87 9.73
N ALA A 239 -9.74 -6.32 10.94
CA ALA A 239 -10.84 -6.05 11.86
C ALA A 239 -11.90 -5.14 11.22
N ALA A 240 -11.49 -4.06 10.55
CA ALA A 240 -12.41 -3.15 9.86
C ALA A 240 -13.17 -3.86 8.72
N LEU A 241 -12.51 -4.75 7.97
CA LEU A 241 -13.15 -5.52 6.90
C LEU A 241 -14.16 -6.52 7.46
N VAL A 242 -13.76 -7.34 8.44
CA VAL A 242 -14.63 -8.41 8.96
C VAL A 242 -15.84 -7.88 9.73
N GLN A 243 -15.76 -6.68 10.30
CA GLN A 243 -16.91 -6.01 10.93
C GLN A 243 -18.06 -5.73 9.97
N ASN A 244 -17.77 -5.62 8.67
CA ASN A 244 -18.75 -5.28 7.64
C ASN A 244 -19.18 -6.49 6.79
N LEU A 245 -18.61 -7.68 7.04
CA LEU A 245 -19.03 -8.92 6.41
C LEU A 245 -20.34 -9.44 7.04
N PRO A 246 -21.15 -10.19 6.28
CA PRO A 246 -22.33 -10.85 6.82
C PRO A 246 -21.93 -11.75 7.99
N ALA A 247 -22.64 -11.61 9.11
CA ALA A 247 -22.34 -12.37 10.30
C ALA A 247 -22.51 -13.87 10.03
N GLY A 248 -21.55 -14.69 10.51
CA GLY A 248 -21.47 -16.12 10.18
C GLY A 248 -20.84 -16.45 8.82
N SER A 249 -20.36 -15.45 8.07
CA SER A 249 -19.63 -15.68 6.81
C SER A 249 -18.35 -16.51 7.04
N PRO A 250 -18.10 -17.56 6.25
CA PRO A 250 -16.85 -18.32 6.29
C PRO A 250 -15.61 -17.43 6.06
N ALA A 251 -15.75 -16.32 5.35
CA ALA A 251 -14.67 -15.36 5.11
C ALA A 251 -14.18 -14.71 6.41
N ILE A 252 -15.05 -14.48 7.39
CA ILE A 252 -14.65 -13.93 8.71
C ILE A 252 -13.69 -14.89 9.40
N PHE A 253 -14.07 -16.17 9.47
CA PHE A 253 -13.24 -17.21 10.08
C PHE A 253 -11.90 -17.35 9.35
N TYR A 254 -11.94 -17.39 8.02
CA TYR A 254 -10.73 -17.53 7.20
C TYR A 254 -9.76 -16.35 7.38
N CYS A 255 -10.28 -15.12 7.33
CA CYS A 255 -9.47 -13.91 7.49
C CYS A 255 -8.74 -13.89 8.83
N ILE A 256 -9.42 -14.30 9.90
CA ILE A 256 -8.85 -14.29 11.25
C ILE A 256 -7.93 -15.48 11.47
N HIS A 257 -8.26 -16.66 10.95
CA HIS A 257 -7.35 -17.80 10.96
C HIS A 257 -6.03 -17.47 10.26
N SER A 258 -6.08 -16.90 9.05
CA SER A 258 -4.88 -16.49 8.30
C SER A 258 -4.06 -15.44 9.05
N LEU A 259 -4.73 -14.50 9.72
CA LEU A 259 -4.07 -13.48 10.53
C LEU A 259 -3.40 -14.07 11.79
N VAL A 260 -4.06 -15.03 12.46
CA VAL A 260 -3.49 -15.78 13.59
C VAL A 260 -2.25 -16.54 13.13
N GLU A 261 -2.31 -17.24 12.00
CA GLU A 261 -1.18 -17.98 11.43
C GLU A 261 0.01 -17.06 11.13
N LYS A 262 -0.23 -15.91 10.49
CA LYS A 262 0.78 -14.87 10.24
C LYS A 262 1.35 -14.28 11.54
N GLY A 263 0.53 -14.13 12.58
CA GLY A 263 0.97 -13.64 13.90
C GLY A 263 1.80 -14.65 14.68
N SER A 264 1.42 -15.93 14.64
CA SER A 264 2.16 -17.01 15.30
C SER A 264 3.55 -17.21 14.70
N THR A 265 3.66 -17.13 13.38
CA THR A 265 4.96 -17.19 12.69
C THR A 265 5.86 -16.01 13.06
N LEU A 266 5.30 -14.78 13.11
CA LEU A 266 6.05 -13.59 13.54
C LEU A 266 6.58 -13.70 14.98
N CYS A 267 5.77 -14.21 15.91
CA CYS A 267 6.22 -14.37 17.30
C CYS A 267 7.30 -15.46 17.42
N GLY A 268 7.21 -16.55 16.66
CA GLY A 268 8.26 -17.58 16.58
C GLY A 268 9.61 -17.02 16.11
N ASP A 269 9.61 -16.14 15.12
CA ASP A 269 10.82 -15.48 14.60
C ASP A 269 11.44 -14.50 15.59
N ILE A 270 10.62 -13.70 16.28
CA ILE A 270 11.11 -12.78 17.33
C ILE A 270 11.88 -13.58 18.38
N PHE A 271 11.33 -14.71 18.83
CA PHE A 271 12.00 -15.58 19.79
C PHE A 271 13.28 -16.22 19.23
N ALA A 272 13.30 -16.65 17.96
CA ALA A 272 14.50 -17.20 17.34
C ALA A 272 15.63 -16.17 17.20
N GLN A 273 15.29 -14.92 16.83
CA GLN A 273 16.24 -13.83 16.70
C GLN A 273 16.77 -13.34 18.06
N GLU A 274 15.97 -13.43 19.12
CA GLU A 274 16.38 -13.11 20.48
C GLU A 274 17.42 -14.12 20.99
N VAL A 275 17.28 -15.42 20.68
CA VAL A 275 18.28 -16.46 21.02
C VAL A 275 19.66 -16.16 20.42
N ASP A 276 19.72 -15.57 19.22
CA ASP A 276 20.98 -15.13 18.58
C ASP A 276 21.55 -13.82 19.18
N LEU A 277 20.72 -13.00 19.84
CA LEU A 277 21.09 -11.69 20.42
C LEU A 277 21.26 -11.71 21.94
N LEU A 278 21.00 -12.85 22.60
CA LEU A 278 21.16 -13.06 24.05
C LEU A 278 22.64 -13.11 24.47
N ARG A 279 23.35 -12.00 24.24
CA ARG A 279 24.42 -11.55 25.13
C ARG A 279 24.23 -10.11 25.61
N ASN A 280 23.27 -9.33 25.12
CA ASN A 280 23.07 -7.97 25.64
C ASN A 280 21.60 -7.52 25.67
N ARG A 281 21.19 -7.18 26.90
CA ARG A 281 20.01 -6.43 27.35
C ARG A 281 18.70 -7.21 27.54
N GLN A 282 18.42 -7.40 28.82
CA GLN A 282 17.14 -7.76 29.43
C GLN A 282 16.06 -6.71 29.11
N GLY A 283 15.29 -6.93 28.05
CA GLY A 283 14.06 -6.17 27.85
C GLY A 283 13.46 -6.36 26.46
N ASP A 284 12.70 -7.44 26.22
CA ASP A 284 11.71 -7.45 25.13
C ASP A 284 10.57 -8.50 25.24
N SER A 285 10.01 -8.70 26.44
CA SER A 285 8.77 -9.49 26.65
C SER A 285 7.47 -8.77 26.18
N ASP A 286 7.57 -7.61 25.53
CA ASP A 286 6.43 -6.72 25.25
C ASP A 286 5.81 -6.95 23.86
N ALA A 287 6.61 -7.32 22.85
CA ALA A 287 6.14 -7.49 21.47
C ALA A 287 5.20 -8.70 21.29
N CYS A 288 5.60 -9.89 21.75
CA CYS A 288 4.71 -11.07 21.68
C CYS A 288 3.46 -10.93 22.56
N LYS A 289 3.55 -10.20 23.68
CA LYS A 289 2.38 -9.89 24.51
C LYS A 289 1.37 -9.02 23.75
N LYS A 290 1.84 -7.98 23.06
CA LYS A 290 0.99 -7.12 22.22
C LYS A 290 0.37 -7.87 21.03
N ILE A 291 1.13 -8.76 20.38
CA ILE A 291 0.57 -9.63 19.33
C ILE A 291 -0.56 -10.49 19.90
N LEU A 292 -0.36 -11.11 21.06
CA LEU A 292 -1.37 -11.93 21.72
C LEU A 292 -2.62 -11.12 22.11
N GLU A 293 -2.45 -9.90 22.62
CA GLU A 293 -3.55 -8.97 22.92
C GLU A 293 -4.34 -8.60 21.66
N LEU A 294 -3.66 -8.34 20.53
CA LEU A 294 -4.31 -8.06 19.24
C LEU A 294 -5.10 -9.28 18.73
N LEU A 295 -4.52 -10.48 18.81
CA LEU A 295 -5.19 -11.71 18.42
C LEU A 295 -6.45 -11.98 19.28
N LEU A 296 -6.37 -11.73 20.59
CA LEU A 296 -7.52 -11.84 21.49
C LEU A 296 -8.62 -10.83 21.15
N CYS A 297 -8.27 -9.58 20.81
CA CYS A 297 -9.26 -8.60 20.34
C CYS A 297 -9.96 -9.06 19.06
N LEU A 298 -9.23 -9.63 18.10
CA LEU A 298 -9.79 -10.14 16.85
C LEU A 298 -10.72 -11.33 17.07
N ILE A 299 -10.37 -12.26 17.96
CA ILE A 299 -11.21 -13.39 18.34
C ILE A 299 -12.52 -12.89 18.97
N SER A 300 -12.43 -11.92 19.88
CA SER A 300 -13.63 -11.33 20.51
C SER A 300 -14.58 -10.69 19.49
N LEU A 301 -14.03 -10.17 18.38
CA LEU A 301 -14.81 -9.60 17.31
C LEU A 301 -15.62 -10.66 16.53
N VAL A 302 -15.04 -11.85 16.30
CA VAL A 302 -15.75 -12.99 15.70
C VAL A 302 -16.91 -13.41 16.55
N ASP A 303 -16.67 -13.54 17.86
CA ASP A 303 -17.67 -13.98 18.81
C ASP A 303 -18.84 -13.00 18.85
N ILE A 304 -18.57 -11.68 18.85
CA ILE A 304 -19.60 -10.64 18.80
C ILE A 304 -20.41 -10.71 17.51
N GLN A 305 -19.76 -10.88 16.36
CA GLN A 305 -20.47 -11.00 15.07
C GLN A 305 -21.31 -12.28 15.03
N SER A 306 -20.77 -13.41 15.47
CA SER A 306 -21.46 -14.70 15.55
C SER A 306 -22.66 -14.66 16.49
N LEU A 307 -22.53 -13.98 17.63
CA LEU A 307 -23.63 -13.75 18.57
C LEU A 307 -24.70 -12.85 17.96
N SER A 308 -24.28 -11.77 17.29
CA SER A 308 -25.19 -10.83 16.60
C SER A 308 -26.00 -11.54 15.51
N TYR A 309 -25.38 -12.47 14.77
CA TYR A 309 -26.07 -13.33 13.80
C TYR A 309 -27.14 -14.21 14.45
N LEU A 310 -26.80 -14.89 15.56
CA LEU A 310 -27.73 -15.75 16.27
C LEU A 310 -28.91 -14.95 16.83
N CYS A 311 -28.67 -13.75 17.35
CA CYS A 311 -29.72 -12.83 17.77
C CYS A 311 -30.58 -12.33 16.60
N ALA A 312 -29.98 -12.02 15.45
CA ALA A 312 -30.69 -11.62 14.24
C ALA A 312 -31.56 -12.76 13.67
N GLN A 313 -31.07 -14.01 13.68
CA GLN A 313 -31.86 -15.18 13.29
C GLN A 313 -33.02 -15.44 14.26
N ALA A 314 -32.77 -15.32 15.56
CA ALA A 314 -33.80 -15.49 16.59
C ALA A 314 -34.91 -14.43 16.49
N THR A 315 -34.59 -13.23 16.01
CA THR A 315 -35.56 -12.14 15.79
C THR A 315 -36.24 -12.23 14.42
N SER A 316 -35.55 -12.67 13.36
CA SER A 316 -36.17 -12.92 12.04
C SER A 316 -37.10 -14.14 12.03
N GLY A 317 -36.86 -15.12 12.92
CA GLY A 317 -37.78 -16.23 13.17
C GLY A 317 -39.09 -15.83 13.85
N SER A 318 -39.20 -14.60 14.40
CA SER A 318 -40.39 -14.13 15.11
C SER A 318 -41.16 -13.02 14.39
N ALA A 319 -40.74 -12.58 13.20
CA ALA A 319 -41.33 -11.44 12.50
C ALA A 319 -41.68 -11.74 11.03
N ALA A 320 -42.46 -12.79 10.79
CA ALA A 320 -43.28 -12.89 9.59
C ALA A 320 -44.61 -12.12 9.82
N SER A 321 -44.63 -10.80 9.61
CA SER A 321 -45.80 -10.11 9.02
C SER A 321 -45.55 -8.63 8.70
N LYS A 322 -46.02 -8.23 7.49
CA LYS A 322 -46.39 -6.87 7.01
C LYS A 322 -45.31 -5.93 6.45
N GLY A 323 -45.11 -6.03 5.14
CA GLY A 323 -45.41 -5.02 4.09
C GLY A 323 -45.06 -3.52 4.27
N VAL A 324 -44.43 -2.95 3.22
CA VAL A 324 -44.83 -1.76 2.39
C VAL A 324 -43.61 -0.99 1.84
N GLN A 325 -43.71 -0.59 0.56
CA GLN A 325 -42.81 0.24 -0.27
C GLN A 325 -42.46 1.64 0.30
N LYS A 326 -41.28 2.20 -0.03
CA LYS A 326 -41.14 3.49 -0.76
C LYS A 326 -39.71 3.86 -1.22
N GLU A 327 -39.69 4.64 -2.29
CA GLU A 327 -38.61 5.25 -3.11
C GLU A 327 -37.65 6.28 -2.47
N VAL A 328 -36.44 6.33 -3.06
CA VAL A 328 -35.63 7.46 -3.60
C VAL A 328 -35.44 8.76 -2.77
N ASN A 329 -34.17 9.09 -2.47
CA ASN A 329 -33.56 10.35 -2.96
C ASN A 329 -32.03 10.38 -2.80
N MET A 330 -31.34 10.70 -3.89
CA MET A 330 -29.90 10.93 -3.97
C MET A 330 -29.68 12.44 -4.19
N THR A 331 -29.09 13.14 -3.23
CA THR A 331 -28.62 14.52 -3.41
C THR A 331 -27.11 14.54 -3.54
N SER A 332 -26.68 14.96 -4.73
CA SER A 332 -25.31 15.26 -5.13
C SER A 332 -24.80 16.51 -4.42
N ALA A 333 -23.56 16.48 -3.93
CA ALA A 333 -22.78 17.68 -3.63
C ALA A 333 -21.38 17.51 -4.24
N ARG A 334 -21.01 18.45 -5.12
CA ARG A 334 -19.78 18.51 -5.90
C ARG A 334 -18.89 19.65 -5.38
N SER A 335 -17.59 19.45 -5.60
CA SER A 335 -16.47 20.42 -5.68
C SER A 335 -15.73 20.81 -4.40
N THR A 336 -14.70 20.00 -4.10
CA THR A 336 -13.46 20.39 -3.38
C THR A 336 -12.19 19.89 -4.10
N ASP A 337 -12.32 19.41 -5.35
CA ASP A 337 -11.41 18.47 -6.00
C ASP A 337 -10.03 19.00 -6.45
N SER A 338 -9.83 20.30 -6.66
CA SER A 338 -8.51 20.81 -7.05
C SER A 338 -7.57 21.06 -5.86
N LEU A 339 -8.13 21.22 -4.66
CA LEU A 339 -7.37 21.59 -3.46
C LEU A 339 -6.64 20.40 -2.82
N SER A 340 -7.19 19.17 -2.89
CA SER A 340 -6.53 17.99 -2.32
C SER A 340 -5.32 17.52 -3.14
N LEU A 341 -5.46 17.46 -4.47
CA LEU A 341 -4.34 17.09 -5.36
C LEU A 341 -3.18 18.10 -5.25
N THR A 342 -3.49 19.40 -5.26
CA THR A 342 -2.48 20.47 -5.15
C THR A 342 -1.76 20.45 -3.80
N ARG A 343 -2.46 20.10 -2.70
CA ARG A 343 -1.88 20.07 -1.35
C ARG A 343 -0.93 18.89 -1.15
N LEU A 344 -1.21 17.73 -1.74
CA LEU A 344 -0.37 16.55 -1.58
C LEU A 344 0.80 16.52 -2.57
N ASN A 345 0.61 17.08 -3.78
CA ASN A 345 1.71 17.37 -4.69
C ASN A 345 2.76 18.32 -4.07
N ALA A 346 2.34 19.23 -3.19
CA ALA A 346 3.26 20.12 -2.46
C ALA A 346 3.99 19.44 -1.29
N ARG A 347 3.58 18.22 -0.91
CA ARG A 347 4.23 17.41 0.14
C ARG A 347 5.23 16.40 -0.43
N LEU A 348 5.07 16.05 -1.70
CA LEU A 348 6.01 15.29 -2.51
C LEU A 348 7.19 16.17 -2.94
#